data_AF-A0AA38I4L3-F1
#
_entry.id   AF-A0AA38I4L3-F1
#
_cell.length_a   1.000
_cell.length_b   1.000
_cell.length_c   1.000
_cell.angle_alpha   90.00
_cell.angle_beta   90.00
_cell.angle_gamma   90.00
#
_symmetry.space_group_name_H-M   'P 1'
#
loop_
_entity.id
_entity.type
_entity.pdbx_description
1 polymer ?
#
loop_
_entity_poly.entity_id
_entity_poly.type
_entity_poly.pdbx_seq_one_letter_code
_entity_poly.pdbx_strand_id
1 'polypeptide(L)'
;MSSHGRIPFKLNLLLKQQNVNEIENRFEIKYESLSVETSERIRDEVPEDLDNEKTSLALTLTKWQIDEKSSYLEYKSMWEQYEVLKRNLECVYHYFTCVKLTAKATKEVANIITNLDIQEDTIGAFEEIENDNLEQNVLELIHDNEIRMSWNEMEMRKKDYDIATKNFRILLEIIDFSWDELNQLKKQYNDVFLKYQHARSELRKLPALLEKMKDIFYSCLQLLGSNVDEFLKSTASLNNLLKSTSEQLIENKELDDS
;
A
#
# COMPACT_ATOMS: atom_id res chain seq x y z
N MET A 1 23.59 -2.82 57.71
CA MET A 1 23.87 -2.18 56.41
C MET A 1 23.86 -3.26 55.35
N SER A 2 22.78 -3.40 54.60
CA SER A 2 22.70 -4.33 53.47
C SER A 2 22.64 -3.49 52.20
N SER A 3 23.79 -3.36 51.54
CA SER A 3 23.92 -2.73 50.23
C SER A 3 23.27 -3.63 49.18
N HIS A 4 21.98 -3.46 48.95
CA HIS A 4 21.38 -3.90 47.69
C HIS A 4 21.98 -3.00 46.62
N GLY A 5 23.00 -3.50 45.92
CA GLY A 5 23.55 -2.83 44.76
C GLY A 5 22.41 -2.54 43.80
N ARG A 6 22.02 -1.27 43.68
CA ARG A 6 21.20 -0.79 42.58
C ARG A 6 22.03 -1.05 41.32
N ILE A 7 21.78 -2.19 40.67
CA ILE A 7 22.22 -2.38 39.30
C ILE A 7 21.63 -1.20 38.53
N PRO A 8 22.43 -0.34 37.89
CA PRO A 8 21.89 0.77 37.12
C PRO A 8 21.00 0.16 36.04
N PHE A 9 19.69 0.27 36.21
CA PHE A 9 18.75 -0.20 35.22
C PHE A 9 18.93 0.73 34.03
N LYS A 10 19.61 0.28 32.98
CA LYS A 10 19.80 1.06 31.76
C LYS A 10 18.44 1.13 31.07
N LEU A 11 17.66 2.13 31.46
CA LEU A 11 16.31 2.40 30.95
C LEU A 11 16.37 2.47 29.42
N ASN A 12 15.67 1.56 28.76
CA ASN A 12 15.55 1.54 27.30
C ASN A 12 14.09 1.20 26.96
N LEU A 13 13.42 2.10 26.25
CA LEU A 13 12.01 1.92 25.88
C LEU A 13 11.78 0.81 24.84
N LEU A 14 12.82 0.32 24.17
CA LEU A 14 12.75 -0.76 23.17
C LEU A 14 13.16 -2.13 23.73
N LEU A 15 13.10 -2.33 25.04
CA LEU A 15 13.35 -3.64 25.64
C LEU A 15 12.37 -4.69 25.08
N LYS A 16 12.91 -5.85 24.64
CA LYS A 16 12.12 -6.97 24.12
C LYS A 16 11.12 -7.47 25.17
N GLN A 17 9.92 -7.84 24.72
CA GLN A 17 8.73 -8.26 25.49
C GLN A 17 9.00 -9.25 26.64
N GLN A 18 10.05 -10.08 26.57
CA GLN A 18 10.45 -10.99 27.65
C GLN A 18 10.77 -10.29 28.97
N ASN A 19 11.39 -9.10 28.94
CA ASN A 19 11.70 -8.34 30.17
C ASN A 19 10.46 -7.62 30.73
N VAL A 20 9.47 -7.35 29.88
CA VAL A 20 8.22 -6.68 30.27
C VAL A 20 7.30 -7.65 31.00
N ASN A 21 7.20 -8.91 30.55
CA ASN A 21 6.44 -9.94 31.27
C ASN A 21 7.05 -10.26 32.65
N GLU A 22 8.38 -10.22 32.80
CA GLU A 22 9.03 -10.35 34.12
C GLU A 22 8.71 -9.17 35.05
N ILE A 23 8.50 -7.97 34.50
CA ILE A 23 8.08 -6.79 35.25
C ILE A 23 6.57 -6.86 35.56
N GLU A 24 5.72 -7.14 34.58
CA GLU A 24 4.26 -7.30 34.76
C GLU A 24 3.94 -8.40 35.79
N ASN A 25 4.63 -9.55 35.74
CA ASN A 25 4.46 -10.64 36.71
C ASN A 25 5.05 -10.33 38.10
N ARG A 26 5.99 -9.39 38.22
CA ARG A 26 6.52 -8.94 39.51
C ARG A 26 5.63 -7.93 40.22
N PHE A 27 4.76 -7.23 39.48
CA PHE A 27 4.00 -6.08 39.99
C PHE A 27 2.47 -6.19 39.85
N GLU A 28 1.91 -7.33 39.42
CA GLU A 28 0.44 -7.60 39.34
C GLU A 28 -0.40 -6.45 38.76
N ILE A 29 0.01 -5.90 37.62
CA ILE A 29 -0.66 -4.73 37.04
C ILE A 29 -1.96 -5.14 36.33
N LYS A 30 -3.09 -4.62 36.84
CA LYS A 30 -4.40 -4.62 36.16
C LYS A 30 -4.55 -3.36 35.32
N TYR A 31 -4.70 -3.54 34.01
CA TYR A 31 -4.99 -2.44 33.08
C TYR A 31 -6.43 -1.93 33.28
N GLU A 32 -6.61 -0.75 33.87
CA GLU A 32 -7.86 -0.01 33.80
C GLU A 32 -7.82 0.97 32.61
N SER A 33 -8.79 0.85 31.71
CA SER A 33 -8.97 1.76 30.58
C SER A 33 -9.47 3.12 31.09
N LEU A 34 -8.60 4.13 31.15
CA LEU A 34 -9.00 5.52 31.43
C LEU A 34 -9.80 6.10 30.26
N SER A 35 -10.93 6.74 30.57
CA SER A 35 -11.89 7.29 29.60
C SER A 35 -11.47 8.68 29.08
N VAL A 36 -12.03 9.06 27.93
CA VAL A 36 -11.72 10.29 27.17
C VAL A 36 -11.97 11.59 27.95
N GLU A 37 -12.81 11.59 28.98
CA GLU A 37 -13.17 12.77 29.78
C GLU A 37 -12.01 13.38 30.58
N THR A 38 -10.91 12.65 30.78
CA THR A 38 -9.76 13.16 31.55
C THR A 38 -8.82 14.07 30.74
N SER A 39 -9.02 14.17 29.42
CA SER A 39 -8.08 14.82 28.49
C SER A 39 -8.18 16.36 28.39
N GLU A 40 -9.24 16.99 28.93
CA GLU A 40 -9.47 18.45 28.84
C GLU A 40 -8.72 19.28 29.90
N ARG A 41 -7.94 18.66 30.81
CA ARG A 41 -7.25 19.34 31.93
C ARG A 41 -5.73 19.44 31.79
N ILE A 42 -5.18 19.45 30.58
CA ILE A 42 -3.73 19.68 30.40
C ILE A 42 -3.46 21.18 30.57
N ARG A 43 -2.95 21.60 31.73
CA ARG A 43 -2.38 22.94 31.96
C ARG A 43 -0.89 22.93 31.67
N ASP A 44 -0.41 23.93 30.94
CA ASP A 44 1.01 24.19 30.65
C ASP A 44 1.76 24.80 31.86
N GLU A 45 1.52 24.31 33.07
CA GLU A 45 2.25 24.74 34.27
C GLU A 45 3.41 23.78 34.55
N VAL A 46 4.55 24.32 34.99
CA VAL A 46 5.67 23.50 35.47
C VAL A 46 5.18 22.76 36.72
N PRO A 47 5.17 21.42 36.73
CA PRO A 47 4.66 20.67 37.87
C PRO A 47 5.47 20.98 39.12
N GLU A 48 4.79 21.33 40.21
CA GLU A 48 5.42 21.61 41.51
C GLU A 48 6.04 20.35 42.14
N ASP A 49 5.58 19.16 41.74
CA ASP A 49 6.12 17.86 42.16
C ASP A 49 6.13 16.82 41.03
N LEU A 50 6.85 15.72 41.27
CA LEU A 50 7.07 14.65 40.30
C LEU A 50 5.79 13.85 40.00
N ASP A 51 4.87 13.74 40.95
CA ASP A 51 3.64 12.95 40.81
C ASP A 51 2.63 13.65 39.90
N ASN A 52 2.52 14.98 40.00
CA ASN A 52 1.77 15.78 39.05
C ASN A 52 2.38 15.69 37.65
N GLU A 53 3.72 15.66 37.53
CA GLU A 53 4.37 15.49 36.23
C GLU A 53 4.11 14.11 35.62
N LYS A 54 4.22 13.03 36.42
CA LYS A 54 3.87 11.67 35.97
C LYS A 54 2.43 11.59 35.47
N THR A 55 1.50 12.23 36.17
CA THR A 55 0.09 12.28 35.78
C THR A 55 -0.13 13.06 34.49
N SER A 56 0.50 14.25 34.37
CA SER A 56 0.45 15.07 33.15
C SER A 56 0.98 14.32 31.92
N LEU A 57 2.09 13.59 32.09
CA LEU A 57 2.67 12.76 31.03
C LEU A 57 1.75 11.61 30.65
N ALA A 58 1.14 10.91 31.61
CA ALA A 58 0.20 9.84 31.33
C ALA A 58 -1.00 10.32 30.49
N LEU A 59 -1.53 11.51 30.80
CA LEU A 59 -2.61 12.15 30.04
C LEU A 59 -2.13 12.54 28.63
N THR A 60 -0.95 13.16 28.51
CA THR A 60 -0.36 13.57 27.23
C THR A 60 -0.12 12.37 26.31
N LEU A 61 0.44 11.29 26.83
CA LEU A 61 0.65 10.03 26.09
C LEU A 61 -0.67 9.46 25.60
N THR A 62 -1.70 9.47 26.44
CA THR A 62 -3.03 8.96 26.07
C THR A 62 -3.63 9.77 24.93
N LYS A 63 -3.50 11.11 24.98
CA LYS A 63 -3.93 11.98 23.88
C LYS A 63 -3.18 11.66 22.58
N TRP A 64 -1.85 11.59 22.62
CA TRP A 64 -1.04 11.24 21.45
C TRP A 64 -1.38 9.87 20.89
N GLN A 65 -1.66 8.87 21.73
CA GLN A 65 -2.10 7.56 21.27
C GLN A 65 -3.44 7.62 20.52
N ILE A 66 -4.40 8.40 21.00
CA ILE A 66 -5.70 8.57 20.33
C ILE A 66 -5.50 9.22 18.96
N ASP A 67 -4.77 10.34 18.91
CA ASP A 67 -4.51 11.11 17.69
C ASP A 67 -3.71 10.27 16.66
N GLU A 68 -2.71 9.52 17.13
CA GLU A 68 -1.90 8.67 16.25
C GLU A 68 -2.64 7.43 15.78
N LYS A 69 -3.54 6.88 16.60
CA LYS A 69 -4.37 5.72 16.20
C LYS A 69 -5.35 6.11 15.10
N SER A 70 -6.01 7.27 15.21
CA SER A 70 -6.93 7.75 14.16
C SER A 70 -6.17 7.98 12.85
N SER A 71 -5.05 8.68 12.91
CA SER A 71 -4.18 8.95 11.76
C SER A 71 -3.70 7.64 11.12
N TYR A 72 -3.24 6.67 11.92
CA TYR A 72 -2.79 5.38 11.41
C TYR A 72 -3.90 4.63 10.67
N LEU A 73 -5.11 4.59 11.22
CA LEU A 73 -6.24 3.90 10.60
C LEU A 73 -6.61 4.53 9.24
N GLU A 74 -6.52 5.85 9.15
CA GLU A 74 -6.74 6.60 7.91
C GLU A 74 -5.71 6.19 6.83
N TYR A 75 -4.42 6.26 7.15
CA TYR A 75 -3.34 5.86 6.24
C TYR A 75 -3.41 4.37 5.88
N LYS A 76 -3.80 3.51 6.82
CA LYS A 76 -3.99 2.07 6.58
C LYS A 76 -5.12 1.80 5.59
N SER A 77 -6.25 2.48 5.73
CA SER A 77 -7.35 2.34 4.77
C SER A 77 -6.92 2.81 3.37
N MET A 78 -6.20 3.92 3.26
CA MET A 78 -5.65 4.39 1.98
C MET A 78 -4.65 3.39 1.37
N TRP A 79 -3.78 2.82 2.19
CA TRP A 79 -2.81 1.82 1.75
C TRP A 79 -3.49 0.54 1.24
N GLU A 80 -4.53 0.07 1.92
CA GLU A 80 -5.33 -1.08 1.47
C GLU A 80 -5.98 -0.80 0.11
N GLN A 81 -6.52 0.41 -0.10
CA GLN A 81 -7.05 0.84 -1.39
C GLN A 81 -5.96 0.89 -2.48
N TYR A 82 -4.79 1.45 -2.16
CA TYR A 82 -3.63 1.49 -3.05
C TYR A 82 -3.22 0.09 -3.52
N GLU A 83 -3.10 -0.86 -2.59
CA GLU A 83 -2.72 -2.24 -2.89
C GLU A 83 -3.74 -2.97 -3.77
N VAL A 84 -5.04 -2.77 -3.52
CA VAL A 84 -6.11 -3.33 -4.36
C VAL A 84 -6.04 -2.73 -5.77
N LEU A 85 -5.90 -1.41 -5.88
CA LEU A 85 -5.86 -0.72 -7.16
C LEU A 85 -4.62 -1.08 -7.97
N LYS A 86 -3.46 -1.23 -7.30
CA LYS A 86 -2.22 -1.72 -7.92
C LYS A 86 -2.41 -3.09 -8.57
N ARG A 87 -2.99 -4.06 -7.85
CA ARG A 87 -3.28 -5.40 -8.39
C ARG A 87 -4.26 -5.36 -9.54
N ASN A 88 -5.28 -4.50 -9.46
CA ASN A 88 -6.23 -4.34 -10.56
C ASN A 88 -5.56 -3.75 -11.81
N LEU A 89 -4.67 -2.76 -11.65
CA LEU A 89 -3.88 -2.22 -12.74
C LEU A 89 -2.93 -3.27 -13.34
N GLU A 90 -2.31 -4.14 -12.53
CA GLU A 90 -1.53 -5.28 -13.01
C GLU A 90 -2.38 -6.23 -13.87
N CYS A 91 -3.60 -6.56 -13.45
CA CYS A 91 -4.52 -7.39 -14.24
C CYS A 91 -4.88 -6.72 -15.58
N VAL A 92 -5.16 -5.42 -15.55
CA VAL A 92 -5.50 -4.63 -16.74
C VAL A 92 -4.31 -4.55 -17.71
N TYR A 93 -3.11 -4.36 -17.20
CA TYR A 93 -1.88 -4.38 -17.99
C TYR A 93 -1.68 -5.73 -18.72
N HIS A 94 -1.83 -6.84 -17.99
CA HIS A 94 -1.76 -8.17 -18.60
C HIS A 94 -2.83 -8.37 -19.67
N TYR A 95 -4.05 -7.88 -19.42
CA TYR A 95 -5.12 -7.92 -20.41
C TYR A 95 -4.73 -7.16 -21.68
N PHE A 96 -4.21 -5.93 -21.58
CA PHE A 96 -3.77 -5.16 -22.75
C PHE A 96 -2.66 -5.87 -23.52
N THR A 97 -1.70 -6.46 -22.82
CA THR A 97 -0.63 -7.27 -23.44
C THR A 97 -1.22 -8.42 -24.25
N CYS A 98 -2.14 -9.19 -23.67
CA CYS A 98 -2.78 -10.32 -24.35
C CYS A 98 -3.60 -9.89 -25.57
N VAL A 99 -4.36 -8.80 -25.46
CA VAL A 99 -5.15 -8.28 -26.58
C VAL A 99 -4.26 -7.84 -27.73
N LYS A 100 -3.19 -7.08 -27.46
CA LYS A 100 -2.22 -6.67 -28.49
C LYS A 100 -1.58 -7.87 -29.18
N LEU A 101 -1.12 -8.86 -28.42
CA LEU A 101 -0.54 -10.09 -28.97
C LEU A 101 -1.54 -10.85 -29.85
N THR A 102 -2.80 -10.91 -29.43
CA THR A 102 -3.85 -11.60 -30.19
C THR A 102 -4.18 -10.85 -31.48
N ALA A 103 -4.35 -9.52 -31.43
CA ALA A 103 -4.57 -8.69 -32.61
C ALA A 103 -3.44 -8.84 -33.62
N LYS A 104 -2.18 -8.82 -33.15
CA LYS A 104 -1.01 -9.08 -33.99
C LYS A 104 -1.07 -10.47 -34.64
N ALA A 105 -1.38 -11.51 -33.87
CA ALA A 105 -1.52 -12.86 -34.42
C ALA A 105 -2.66 -12.96 -35.45
N THR A 106 -3.81 -12.33 -35.21
CA THR A 106 -4.94 -12.27 -36.15
C THR A 106 -4.53 -11.62 -37.48
N LYS A 107 -3.82 -10.50 -37.43
CA LYS A 107 -3.30 -9.79 -38.61
C LYS A 107 -2.31 -10.65 -39.40
N GLU A 108 -1.39 -11.34 -38.73
CA GLU A 108 -0.44 -12.26 -39.39
C GLU A 108 -1.17 -13.41 -40.10
N VAL A 109 -2.19 -14.01 -39.47
CA VAL A 109 -2.99 -15.06 -40.10
C VAL A 109 -3.77 -14.53 -41.30
N ALA A 110 -4.37 -13.34 -41.20
CA ALA A 110 -5.05 -12.70 -42.32
C ALA A 110 -4.09 -12.48 -43.50
N ASN A 111 -2.90 -11.94 -43.24
CA ASN A 111 -1.87 -11.75 -44.27
C ASN A 111 -1.49 -13.05 -44.97
N ILE A 112 -1.36 -14.16 -44.24
CA ILE A 112 -1.08 -15.48 -44.83
C ILE A 112 -2.22 -15.90 -45.77
N ILE A 113 -3.47 -15.77 -45.35
CA ILE A 113 -4.64 -16.14 -46.16
C ILE A 113 -4.73 -15.28 -47.42
N THR A 114 -4.61 -13.96 -47.28
CA THR A 114 -4.65 -13.03 -48.42
C THR A 114 -3.52 -13.32 -49.43
N ASN A 115 -2.32 -13.65 -48.95
CA ASN A 115 -1.20 -14.05 -49.82
C ASN A 115 -1.43 -15.39 -50.53
N LEU A 116 -2.28 -16.27 -50.00
CA LEU A 116 -2.67 -17.52 -50.65
C LEU A 116 -3.75 -17.29 -51.73
N ASP A 117 -4.56 -16.24 -51.63
CA ASP A 117 -5.79 -16.06 -52.41
C ASP A 117 -5.70 -15.07 -53.59
N ILE A 118 -4.52 -14.47 -53.87
CA ILE A 118 -4.31 -13.47 -54.96
C ILE A 118 -5.41 -12.37 -54.98
N GLN A 119 -5.96 -11.98 -53.82
CA GLN A 119 -6.90 -10.85 -53.72
C GLN A 119 -6.25 -9.72 -52.91
N GLU A 120 -5.79 -8.67 -53.59
CA GLU A 120 -5.00 -7.57 -53.00
C GLU A 120 -5.76 -6.65 -52.02
N ASP A 121 -7.10 -6.73 -51.93
CA ASP A 121 -7.92 -5.66 -51.30
C ASP A 121 -8.40 -5.90 -49.84
N THR A 122 -8.05 -7.01 -49.18
CA THR A 122 -8.59 -7.32 -47.82
C THR A 122 -7.70 -6.94 -46.63
N ILE A 123 -6.46 -6.48 -46.87
CA ILE A 123 -5.46 -6.28 -45.80
C ILE A 123 -5.78 -5.08 -44.89
N GLY A 124 -6.51 -4.09 -45.38
CA GLY A 124 -6.81 -2.85 -44.66
C GLY A 124 -7.75 -2.97 -43.45
N ALA A 125 -8.33 -4.16 -43.19
CA ALA A 125 -9.32 -4.37 -42.13
C ALA A 125 -8.73 -4.73 -40.76
N PHE A 126 -7.41 -4.89 -40.64
CA PHE A 126 -6.73 -5.34 -39.42
C PHE A 126 -5.77 -4.26 -38.90
N GLU A 127 -6.29 -3.33 -38.10
CA GLU A 127 -5.51 -2.28 -37.43
C GLU A 127 -4.79 -2.81 -36.17
N GLU A 128 -3.70 -2.15 -35.79
CA GLU A 128 -2.98 -2.45 -34.55
C GLU A 128 -3.55 -1.62 -33.40
N ILE A 129 -3.78 -2.28 -32.25
CA ILE A 129 -4.31 -1.62 -31.06
C ILE A 129 -3.19 -0.78 -30.41
N GLU A 130 -3.19 0.53 -30.66
CA GLU A 130 -2.21 1.48 -30.11
C GLU A 130 -2.64 2.00 -28.73
N ASN A 131 -1.99 1.50 -27.67
CA ASN A 131 -2.23 1.93 -26.28
C ASN A 131 -0.93 2.20 -25.50
N ASP A 132 0.18 2.44 -26.19
CA ASP A 132 1.54 2.43 -25.61
C ASP A 132 1.74 3.46 -24.50
N ASN A 133 1.19 4.67 -24.66
CA ASN A 133 1.29 5.72 -23.63
C ASN A 133 0.58 5.34 -22.32
N LEU A 134 -0.60 4.72 -22.40
CA LEU A 134 -1.32 4.30 -21.20
C LEU A 134 -0.64 3.11 -20.54
N GLU A 135 -0.16 2.16 -21.34
CA GLU A 135 0.58 1.00 -20.87
C GLU A 135 1.84 1.41 -20.10
N GLN A 136 2.60 2.38 -20.64
CA GLN A 136 3.75 2.96 -19.96
C GLN A 136 3.36 3.63 -18.63
N ASN A 137 2.29 4.42 -18.62
CA ASN A 137 1.79 5.05 -17.39
C ASN A 137 1.39 4.02 -16.32
N VAL A 138 0.77 2.91 -16.73
CA VAL A 138 0.38 1.81 -15.84
C VAL A 138 1.63 1.11 -15.29
N LEU A 139 2.62 0.84 -16.13
CA LEU A 139 3.89 0.23 -15.74
C LEU A 139 4.65 1.07 -14.70
N GLU A 140 4.72 2.39 -14.90
CA GLU A 140 5.36 3.30 -13.96
C GLU A 140 4.72 3.25 -12.58
N LEU A 141 3.40 3.18 -12.50
CA LEU A 141 2.67 3.08 -11.23
C LEU A 141 2.83 1.72 -10.54
N ILE A 142 2.81 0.63 -11.31
CA ILE A 142 2.98 -0.73 -10.78
C ILE A 142 4.40 -0.93 -10.24
N HIS A 143 5.40 -0.36 -10.90
CA HIS A 143 6.80 -0.51 -10.50
C HIS A 143 7.28 0.52 -9.49
N ASP A 144 6.43 1.49 -9.09
CA ASP A 144 6.74 2.39 -7.99
C ASP A 144 6.89 1.61 -6.67
N ASN A 145 8.13 1.51 -6.22
CA ASN A 145 8.53 0.88 -4.97
C ASN A 145 8.80 1.90 -3.86
N GLU A 146 8.89 3.20 -4.17
CA GLU A 146 9.21 4.24 -3.19
C GLU A 146 8.14 4.27 -2.10
N ILE A 147 6.87 4.32 -2.51
CA ILE A 147 5.76 4.40 -1.55
C ILE A 147 5.63 3.14 -0.67
N ARG A 148 5.96 1.97 -1.23
CA ARG A 148 5.96 0.70 -0.48
C ARG A 148 7.10 0.64 0.53
N MET A 149 8.28 1.16 0.20
CA MET A 149 9.38 1.28 1.16
C MET A 149 8.99 2.23 2.30
N SER A 150 8.41 3.38 1.98
CA SER A 150 7.90 4.34 2.97
C SER A 150 6.83 3.74 3.88
N TRP A 151 5.91 2.93 3.33
CA TRP A 151 4.91 2.21 4.12
C TRP A 151 5.54 1.21 5.09
N ASN A 152 6.50 0.41 4.61
CA ASN A 152 7.19 -0.58 5.43
C ASN A 152 8.00 0.07 6.56
N GLU A 153 8.66 1.20 6.29
CA GLU A 153 9.37 1.98 7.31
C GLU A 153 8.38 2.53 8.35
N MET A 154 7.24 3.09 7.92
CA MET A 154 6.20 3.57 8.84
C MET A 154 5.67 2.46 9.73
N GLU A 155 5.36 1.28 9.19
CA GLU A 155 4.93 0.10 9.96
C GLU A 155 6.00 -0.36 10.96
N MET A 156 7.28 -0.34 10.58
CA MET A 156 8.38 -0.66 11.49
C MET A 156 8.45 0.35 12.65
N ARG A 157 8.44 1.65 12.34
CA ARG A 157 8.48 2.72 13.35
C ARG A 157 7.24 2.75 14.22
N LYS A 158 6.08 2.38 13.69
CA LYS A 158 4.86 2.23 14.47
C LYS A 158 5.01 1.13 15.52
N LYS A 159 5.61 -0.01 15.18
CA LYS A 159 5.88 -1.07 16.16
C LYS A 159 6.82 -0.59 17.26
N ASP A 160 7.89 0.13 16.90
CA ASP A 160 8.79 0.75 17.87
C ASP A 160 8.03 1.72 18.80
N TYR A 161 7.15 2.55 18.23
CA TYR A 161 6.29 3.48 18.96
C TYR A 161 5.31 2.78 19.90
N ASP A 162 4.62 1.75 19.43
CA ASP A 162 3.66 0.98 20.24
C ASP A 162 4.37 0.33 21.45
N ILE A 163 5.56 -0.27 21.21
CA ILE A 163 6.40 -0.86 22.26
C ILE A 163 6.87 0.22 23.25
N ALA A 164 7.42 1.32 22.75
CA ALA A 164 7.91 2.41 23.57
C ALA A 164 6.79 3.01 24.44
N THR A 165 5.58 3.16 23.88
CA THR A 165 4.45 3.70 24.61
C THR A 165 3.96 2.76 25.70
N LYS A 166 3.87 1.45 25.41
CA LYS A 166 3.55 0.44 26.41
C LYS A 166 4.58 0.47 27.56
N ASN A 167 5.86 0.43 27.22
CA ASN A 167 6.94 0.43 28.20
C ASN A 167 6.97 1.73 29.01
N PHE A 168 6.75 2.88 28.39
CA PHE A 168 6.73 4.17 29.09
C PHE A 168 5.62 4.21 30.14
N ARG A 169 4.41 3.73 29.82
CA ARG A 169 3.29 3.68 30.75
C ARG A 169 3.58 2.78 31.96
N ILE A 170 4.04 1.55 31.69
CA ILE A 170 4.43 0.60 32.75
C ILE A 170 5.49 1.21 33.67
N LEU A 171 6.49 1.86 33.07
CA LEU A 171 7.57 2.50 33.82
C LEU A 171 7.06 3.65 34.70
N LEU A 172 6.16 4.51 34.19
CA LEU A 172 5.54 5.59 34.97
C LEU A 172 4.76 5.07 36.19
N GLU A 173 4.11 3.91 36.07
CA GLU A 173 3.27 3.32 37.12
C GLU A 173 4.09 2.58 38.19
N ILE A 174 5.17 1.90 37.80
CA ILE A 174 5.92 1.01 38.71
C ILE A 174 7.10 1.70 39.40
N ILE A 175 7.77 2.61 38.70
CA ILE A 175 9.08 3.11 39.13
C ILE A 175 8.97 4.47 39.82
N ASP A 176 9.58 4.56 41.00
CA ASP A 176 9.93 5.83 41.61
C ASP A 176 11.13 6.44 40.89
N PHE A 177 10.85 7.40 40.01
CA PHE A 177 11.87 8.11 39.26
C PHE A 177 12.49 9.24 40.06
N SER A 178 13.76 9.52 39.82
CA SER A 178 14.30 10.86 39.98
C SER A 178 13.92 11.73 38.77
N TRP A 179 13.99 13.06 38.93
CA TRP A 179 13.77 14.00 37.82
C TRP A 179 14.69 13.74 36.62
N ASP A 180 15.95 13.38 36.87
CA ASP A 180 16.92 13.08 35.81
C ASP A 180 16.54 11.82 35.02
N GLU A 181 16.11 10.76 35.71
CA GLU A 181 15.67 9.51 35.07
C GLU A 181 14.38 9.72 34.27
N LEU A 182 13.42 10.49 34.80
CA LEU A 182 12.18 10.84 34.10
C LEU A 182 12.48 11.66 32.84
N ASN A 183 13.37 12.65 32.93
CA ASN A 183 13.79 13.45 31.76
C ASN A 183 14.53 12.61 30.71
N GLN A 184 15.36 11.66 31.13
CA GLN A 184 16.00 10.72 30.21
C GLN A 184 14.98 9.82 29.51
N LEU A 185 13.99 9.30 30.25
CA LEU A 185 12.90 8.49 29.72
C LEU A 185 12.07 9.26 28.69
N LYS A 186 11.69 10.52 29.00
CA LYS A 186 11.01 11.43 28.07
C LYS A 186 11.80 11.63 26.78
N LYS A 187 13.11 11.88 26.88
CA LYS A 187 13.95 12.08 25.70
C LYS A 187 13.94 10.85 24.80
N GLN A 188 14.08 9.65 25.36
CA GLN A 188 14.00 8.41 24.58
C GLN A 188 12.64 8.24 23.90
N TYR A 189 11.55 8.57 24.59
CA TYR A 189 10.21 8.48 24.01
C TYR A 189 10.03 9.47 22.86
N ASN A 190 10.42 10.73 23.07
CA ASN A 190 10.35 11.77 22.05
C ASN A 190 11.17 11.39 20.81
N ASP A 191 12.34 10.78 20.98
CA ASP A 191 13.16 10.30 19.85
C ASP A 191 12.43 9.21 19.05
N VAL A 192 11.77 8.26 19.70
CA VAL A 192 10.97 7.21 19.02
C VAL A 192 9.75 7.80 18.34
N PHE A 193 9.03 8.68 19.04
CA PHE A 193 7.84 9.35 18.54
C PHE A 193 8.14 10.20 17.31
N LEU A 194 9.22 10.99 17.34
CA LEU A 194 9.63 11.83 16.21
C LEU A 194 10.00 10.99 14.98
N LYS A 195 10.68 9.86 15.16
CA LYS A 195 10.99 8.93 14.06
C LYS A 195 9.73 8.36 13.42
N TYR A 196 8.73 7.99 14.23
CA TYR A 196 7.45 7.53 13.73
C TYR A 196 6.70 8.64 12.97
N GLN A 197 6.65 9.85 13.53
CA GLN A 197 6.02 11.00 12.85
C GLN A 197 6.70 11.36 11.52
N HIS A 198 8.04 11.30 11.47
CA HIS A 198 8.80 11.51 10.24
C HIS A 198 8.50 10.44 9.19
N ALA A 199 8.53 9.15 9.58
CA ALA A 199 8.20 8.06 8.66
C ALA A 199 6.75 8.20 8.12
N ARG A 200 5.81 8.63 8.97
CA ARG A 200 4.45 8.95 8.53
C ARG A 200 4.39 10.14 7.59
N SER A 201 5.19 11.20 7.78
CA SER A 201 5.17 12.36 6.88
C SER A 201 5.66 12.04 5.46
N GLU A 202 6.51 11.03 5.30
CA GLU A 202 6.91 10.54 3.96
C GLU A 202 5.74 9.92 3.19
N LEU A 203 4.69 9.45 3.89
CA LEU A 203 3.46 8.93 3.27
C LEU A 203 2.51 10.02 2.78
N ARG A 204 2.84 11.31 2.93
CA ARG A 204 2.00 12.42 2.41
C ARG A 204 1.77 12.36 0.90
N LYS A 205 2.62 11.64 0.16
CA LYS A 205 2.45 11.41 -1.28
C LYS A 205 1.35 10.38 -1.61
N LEU A 206 1.00 9.50 -0.67
CA LEU A 206 0.06 8.39 -0.89
C LEU A 206 -1.32 8.85 -1.41
N PRO A 207 -1.97 9.89 -0.87
CA PRO A 207 -3.28 10.31 -1.35
C PRO A 207 -3.25 10.79 -2.80
N ALA A 208 -2.25 11.61 -3.16
CA ALA A 208 -2.10 12.11 -4.53
C ALA A 208 -1.79 10.97 -5.52
N LEU A 209 -0.95 10.02 -5.11
CA LEU A 209 -0.66 8.83 -5.91
C LEU A 209 -1.91 7.97 -6.11
N LEU A 210 -2.70 7.78 -5.06
CA LEU A 210 -3.94 7.01 -5.11
C LEU A 210 -4.95 7.64 -6.08
N GLU A 211 -5.12 8.96 -6.06
CA GLU A 211 -5.99 9.66 -7.04
C GLU A 211 -5.46 9.50 -8.47
N LYS A 212 -4.14 9.68 -8.69
CA LYS A 212 -3.52 9.44 -10.00
C LYS A 212 -3.77 8.01 -10.50
N MET A 213 -3.65 7.01 -9.62
CA MET A 213 -3.92 5.62 -9.97
C MET A 213 -5.40 5.40 -10.31
N LYS A 214 -6.34 6.07 -9.62
CA LYS A 214 -7.78 5.97 -9.91
C LYS A 214 -8.07 6.53 -11.30
N ASP A 215 -7.54 7.71 -11.62
CA ASP A 215 -7.73 8.35 -12.92
C ASP A 215 -7.22 7.46 -14.07
N ILE A 216 -6.03 6.89 -13.90
CA ILE A 216 -5.45 5.96 -14.87
C ILE A 216 -6.29 4.69 -14.96
N PHE A 217 -6.73 4.13 -13.84
CA PHE A 217 -7.58 2.94 -13.85
C PHE A 217 -8.90 3.18 -14.58
N TYR A 218 -9.58 4.30 -14.35
CA TYR A 218 -10.79 4.66 -15.09
C TYR A 218 -10.52 4.82 -16.59
N SER A 219 -9.41 5.45 -16.97
CA SER A 219 -8.99 5.57 -18.36
C SER A 219 -8.74 4.19 -18.99
N CYS A 220 -8.12 3.26 -18.26
CA CYS A 220 -7.94 1.90 -18.72
C CYS A 220 -9.26 1.15 -18.90
N LEU A 221 -10.22 1.32 -17.99
CA LEU A 221 -11.54 0.68 -18.11
C LEU A 221 -12.30 1.16 -19.36
N GLN A 222 -12.17 2.44 -19.72
CA GLN A 222 -12.75 2.98 -20.95
C GLN A 222 -12.13 2.34 -22.20
N LEU A 223 -10.79 2.26 -22.25
CA LEU A 223 -10.09 1.63 -23.37
C LEU A 223 -10.32 0.13 -23.45
N LEU A 224 -10.53 -0.55 -22.33
CA LEU A 224 -10.90 -1.96 -22.30
C LEU A 224 -12.17 -2.21 -23.13
N GLY A 225 -13.18 -1.35 -23.01
CA GLY A 225 -14.40 -1.43 -23.82
C GLY A 225 -14.12 -1.29 -25.32
N SER A 226 -13.34 -0.29 -25.71
CA SER A 226 -12.97 -0.06 -27.12
C SER A 226 -12.14 -1.21 -27.70
N ASN A 227 -11.15 -1.70 -26.95
CA ASN A 227 -10.29 -2.80 -27.39
C ASN A 227 -11.07 -4.11 -27.56
N VAL A 228 -12.05 -4.40 -26.68
CA VAL A 228 -12.93 -5.57 -26.84
C VAL A 228 -13.74 -5.45 -28.13
N ASP A 229 -14.31 -4.29 -28.42
CA ASP A 229 -15.12 -4.07 -29.62
C ASP A 229 -14.28 -4.25 -30.90
N GLU A 230 -13.07 -3.68 -30.93
CA GLU A 230 -12.13 -3.82 -32.04
C GLU A 230 -11.64 -5.26 -32.23
N PHE A 231 -11.39 -5.97 -31.14
CA PHE A 231 -11.05 -7.38 -31.16
C PHE A 231 -12.19 -8.25 -31.73
N LEU A 232 -13.44 -7.98 -31.34
CA LEU A 232 -14.61 -8.68 -31.86
C LEU A 232 -14.81 -8.43 -33.36
N LYS A 233 -14.59 -7.19 -33.81
CA LYS A 233 -14.61 -6.84 -35.24
C LYS A 233 -13.52 -7.59 -36.01
N SER A 234 -12.29 -7.57 -35.53
CA SER A 234 -11.15 -8.24 -36.18
C SER A 234 -11.35 -9.76 -36.29
N THR A 235 -11.84 -10.40 -35.23
CA THR A 235 -12.11 -11.84 -35.24
C THR A 235 -13.28 -12.22 -36.15
N ALA A 236 -14.33 -11.41 -36.21
CA ALA A 236 -15.42 -11.61 -37.15
C ALA A 236 -14.97 -11.45 -38.61
N SER A 237 -14.15 -10.44 -38.90
CA SER A 237 -13.55 -10.23 -40.23
C SER A 237 -12.67 -11.41 -40.64
N LEU A 238 -11.81 -11.91 -39.74
CA LEU A 238 -10.98 -13.08 -40.03
C LEU A 238 -11.83 -14.33 -40.32
N ASN A 239 -12.90 -14.55 -39.55
CA ASN A 239 -13.81 -15.68 -39.79
C ASN A 239 -14.50 -15.60 -41.15
N ASN A 240 -14.90 -14.40 -41.57
CA ASN A 240 -15.48 -14.19 -42.90
C ASN A 240 -14.47 -14.44 -44.01
N LEU A 241 -13.22 -13.96 -43.85
CA LEU A 241 -12.13 -14.22 -44.79
C LEU A 241 -11.84 -15.71 -44.93
N LEU A 242 -11.76 -16.44 -43.82
CA LEU A 242 -11.57 -17.89 -43.82
C LEU A 242 -12.70 -18.62 -44.56
N LYS A 243 -13.95 -18.20 -44.36
CA LYS A 243 -15.10 -18.79 -45.07
C LYS A 243 -15.03 -18.52 -46.56
N SER A 244 -14.79 -17.28 -46.98
CA SER A 244 -14.74 -16.94 -48.40
C SER A 244 -13.63 -17.69 -49.13
N THR A 245 -12.43 -17.75 -48.55
CA THR A 245 -11.31 -18.50 -49.14
C THR A 245 -11.59 -20.01 -49.15
N SER A 246 -12.23 -20.55 -48.11
CA SER A 246 -12.61 -21.96 -48.09
C SER A 246 -13.66 -22.30 -49.15
N GLU A 247 -14.66 -21.44 -49.36
CA GLU A 247 -15.70 -21.63 -50.38
C GLU A 247 -15.08 -21.59 -51.79
N GLN A 248 -14.19 -20.61 -52.06
CA GLN A 248 -13.47 -20.50 -53.33
C GLN A 248 -12.55 -21.71 -53.60
N LEU A 249 -11.84 -22.23 -52.59
CA LEU A 249 -11.02 -23.43 -52.74
C LEU A 249 -11.82 -24.68 -53.06
N ILE A 250 -13.07 -24.77 -52.58
CA ILE A 250 -13.98 -25.88 -52.89
C ILE A 250 -14.47 -25.75 -54.34
N GLU A 251 -14.94 -24.57 -54.75
CA GLU A 251 -15.42 -24.32 -56.13
C GLU A 251 -14.32 -24.56 -57.18
N ASN A 252 -13.09 -24.13 -56.92
CA ASN A 252 -11.96 -24.36 -57.83
C ASN A 252 -11.61 -25.84 -57.98
N LYS A 253 -11.80 -26.67 -56.93
CA LYS A 253 -11.57 -28.12 -57.02
C LYS A 253 -12.64 -28.82 -57.86
N GLU A 254 -13.89 -28.41 -57.75
CA GLU A 254 -14.97 -29.02 -58.56
C GLU A 254 -14.81 -28.71 -60.06
N LEU A 255 -14.21 -27.57 -60.40
CA LEU A 255 -13.86 -27.19 -61.78
C LEU A 255 -12.65 -27.96 -62.34
N ASP A 256 -11.67 -28.33 -61.51
CA ASP A 256 -10.52 -29.13 -61.96
C ASP A 256 -10.83 -30.64 -62.10
N ASP A 257 -11.87 -31.13 -61.41
CA ASP A 257 -12.32 -32.53 -61.46
C ASP A 257 -13.42 -32.81 -62.51
N SER A 258 -13.88 -31.80 -63.27
CA SER A 258 -14.91 -31.90 -64.32
C SER A 258 -14.39 -31.79 -65.76
#